data_AF-A0A367S1H6-F1
#
_entry.id   AF-A0A367S1H6-F1
#
_cell.length_a   1.000
_cell.length_b   1.000
_cell.length_c   1.000
_cell.angle_alpha   90.00
_cell.angle_beta   90.00
_cell.angle_gamma   90.00
#
_symmetry.space_group_name_H-M   'P 1'
#
loop_
_entity.id
_entity.type
_entity.pdbx_description
1 polymer ?
#
loop_
_entity_poly.entity_id
_entity_poly.type
_entity_poly.pdbx_seq_one_letter_code
_entity_poly.pdbx_strand_id
1 'polypeptide(L)'
;MAKIQFSRGLDEEVTPDVRLTRSRTGDSGTATFIFTNPKILDQGTTEDITGMYLIDEEGEIITREVKAKFINGKPEELEALYVMKSAQEWERFMRFMERYAEENDLGLSKNEA
;
A
#
# COMPACT_ATOMS: atom_id res chain seq x y z
N MET A 1 -1.77 -13.75 -8.09
CA MET A 1 -2.00 -13.59 -6.65
C MET A 1 -1.15 -12.46 -6.13
N ALA A 2 -1.74 -11.27 -6.11
CA ALA A 2 -1.13 -10.06 -5.60
C ALA A 2 -1.64 -9.82 -4.17
N LYS A 3 -0.73 -9.58 -3.23
CA LYS A 3 -1.05 -9.47 -1.81
C LYS A 3 -0.25 -8.35 -1.16
N ILE A 4 -0.81 -7.80 -0.09
CA ILE A 4 -0.14 -6.81 0.75
C ILE A 4 0.12 -7.43 2.12
N GLN A 5 1.33 -7.25 2.63
CA GLN A 5 1.72 -7.70 3.97
C GLN A 5 2.37 -6.55 4.74
N PHE A 6 2.08 -6.45 6.03
CA PHE A 6 2.80 -5.57 6.97
C PHE A 6 3.80 -6.32 7.85
N SER A 7 3.60 -7.64 7.98
CA SER A 7 4.52 -8.58 8.59
C SER A 7 4.69 -9.77 7.65
N ARG A 8 5.93 -10.20 7.43
CA ARG A 8 6.23 -11.25 6.44
C ARG A 8 5.49 -12.53 6.79
N GLY A 9 4.70 -13.04 5.83
CA GLY A 9 3.91 -14.25 5.99
C GLY A 9 2.50 -14.03 6.55
N LEU A 10 2.11 -12.79 6.84
CA LEU A 10 0.74 -12.43 7.20
C LEU A 10 0.13 -11.53 6.12
N ASP A 11 -0.81 -12.11 5.38
CA ASP A 11 -1.58 -11.41 4.35
C ASP A 11 -2.60 -10.47 5.00
N GLU A 12 -2.59 -9.20 4.60
CA GLU A 12 -3.61 -8.24 5.01
C GLU A 12 -4.88 -8.45 4.17
N GLU A 13 -6.01 -8.64 4.86
CA GLU A 13 -7.31 -8.85 4.22
C GLU A 13 -8.04 -7.53 3.94
N VAL A 14 -7.68 -6.47 4.65
CA VAL A 14 -8.31 -5.16 4.45
C VAL A 14 -7.78 -4.52 3.17
N THR A 15 -8.70 -4.21 2.27
CA THR A 15 -8.42 -3.46 1.05
C THR A 15 -8.17 -1.98 1.37
N PRO A 16 -7.04 -1.39 0.94
CA PRO A 16 -6.73 0.02 1.20
C PRO A 16 -7.43 1.00 0.24
N ASP A 17 -7.63 2.24 0.67
CA ASP A 17 -7.77 3.38 -0.25
C ASP A 17 -6.38 3.71 -0.81
N VAL A 18 -6.26 3.74 -2.13
CA VAL A 18 -4.98 3.96 -2.83
C VAL A 18 -5.04 5.28 -3.59
N ARG A 19 -4.17 6.20 -3.19
CA ARG A 19 -4.01 7.50 -3.85
C ARG A 19 -2.70 7.55 -4.59
N LEU A 20 -2.78 7.81 -5.88
CA LEU A 20 -1.62 7.88 -6.75
C LEU A 20 -1.37 9.34 -7.15
N THR A 21 -0.17 9.83 -6.88
CA THR A 21 0.29 11.14 -7.33
C THR A 21 1.48 10.96 -8.25
N ARG A 22 1.51 11.68 -9.37
CA ARG A 22 2.65 11.69 -10.30
C ARG A 22 3.18 13.12 -10.44
N SER A 23 4.50 13.27 -10.48
CA SER A 23 5.11 14.56 -10.77
C SER A 23 4.76 15.01 -12.19
N ARG A 24 4.72 16.34 -12.40
CA ARG A 24 4.42 16.91 -13.73
C ARG A 24 5.41 16.49 -14.82
N THR A 25 6.66 16.24 -14.45
CA THR A 25 7.70 15.79 -15.38
C THR A 25 7.61 14.29 -15.65
N GLY A 26 6.88 13.54 -14.83
CA GLY A 26 6.65 12.11 -14.99
C GLY A 26 7.76 11.21 -14.45
N ASP A 27 8.83 11.81 -13.91
CA ASP A 27 10.04 11.12 -13.44
C ASP A 27 9.88 10.49 -12.05
N SER A 28 8.89 10.96 -11.28
CA SER A 28 8.64 10.47 -9.93
C SER A 28 7.15 10.33 -9.66
N GLY A 29 6.84 9.40 -8.78
CA GLY A 29 5.48 9.10 -8.37
C GLY A 29 5.42 8.75 -6.89
N THR A 30 4.23 8.84 -6.33
CA THR A 30 3.98 8.45 -4.95
C THR A 30 2.64 7.75 -4.88
N ALA A 31 2.63 6.56 -4.29
CA ALA A 31 1.42 5.83 -3.95
C ALA A 31 1.23 5.88 -2.44
N THR A 32 0.10 6.43 -2.00
CA THR A 32 -0.31 6.45 -0.60
C THR A 32 -1.39 5.40 -0.42
N PHE A 33 -1.19 4.51 0.53
CA PHE A 33 -2.14 3.48 0.91
C PHE A 33 -2.70 3.83 2.28
N ILE A 34 -4.03 3.84 2.41
CA ILE A 34 -4.72 4.11 3.66
C ILE A 34 -5.57 2.90 3.98
N PHE A 35 -5.21 2.20 5.05
CA PHE A 35 -5.98 1.07 5.56
C PHE A 35 -6.78 1.55 6.76
N THR A 36 -8.10 1.43 6.70
CA THR A 36 -8.99 1.71 7.83
C THR A 36 -9.22 0.43 8.61
N ASN A 37 -8.88 0.43 9.89
CA ASN A 37 -8.94 -0.72 10.80
C ASN A 37 -8.33 -2.01 10.23
N PRO A 38 -7.05 -1.99 9.76
CA PRO A 38 -6.39 -3.19 9.26
C PRO A 38 -6.17 -4.21 10.38
N LYS A 39 -6.19 -5.49 10.02
CA LYS A 39 -6.07 -6.59 10.99
C LYS A 39 -4.74 -6.60 11.71
N ILE A 40 -3.69 -6.04 11.12
CA ILE A 40 -2.39 -5.91 11.77
C ILE A 40 -2.45 -5.09 13.08
N LEU A 41 -3.40 -4.15 13.22
CA LEU A 41 -3.56 -3.35 14.44
C LEU A 41 -4.24 -4.14 15.57
N ASP A 42 -5.09 -5.12 15.24
CA ASP A 42 -5.77 -5.98 16.22
C ASP A 42 -4.78 -6.91 16.95
N GLN A 43 -3.59 -7.12 16.39
CA GLN A 43 -2.54 -7.92 17.01
C GLN A 43 -1.86 -7.21 18.18
N GLY A 44 -2.19 -5.93 18.44
CA GLY A 44 -1.70 -5.17 19.59
C GLY A 44 -0.24 -4.70 19.48
N THR A 45 0.48 -5.15 18.45
CA THR A 45 1.90 -4.85 18.25
C THR A 45 2.11 -4.02 16.99
N THR A 46 1.74 -2.74 17.04
CA THR A 46 2.12 -1.80 15.98
C THR A 46 3.63 -1.63 15.85
N GLU A 47 4.38 -1.98 16.89
CA GLU A 47 5.86 -1.94 16.92
C GLU A 47 6.52 -2.97 15.99
N ASP A 48 5.78 -4.03 15.61
CA ASP A 48 6.30 -5.07 14.70
C ASP A 48 6.17 -4.69 13.21
N ILE A 49 5.49 -3.57 12.91
CA ILE A 49 5.30 -3.09 11.55
C ILE A 49 6.59 -2.40 11.09
N THR A 50 7.47 -3.16 10.45
CA THR A 50 8.76 -2.67 9.92
C THR A 50 8.68 -2.13 8.50
N GLY A 51 7.56 -2.35 7.81
CA GLY A 51 7.31 -1.90 6.45
C GLY A 51 6.03 -2.50 5.86
N MET A 52 5.80 -2.16 4.59
CA MET A 52 4.74 -2.75 3.77
C MET A 52 5.40 -3.46 2.58
N TYR A 53 4.95 -4.68 2.33
CA TYR A 53 5.42 -5.57 1.27
C TYR A 53 4.27 -5.79 0.29
N LEU A 54 4.48 -5.40 -0.98
CA LEU A 54 3.58 -5.67 -2.09
C LEU A 54 4.14 -6.87 -2.85
N ILE A 55 3.48 -8.01 -2.76
CA ILE A 55 3.98 -9.30 -3.26
C ILE A 55 3.09 -9.77 -4.40
N ASP A 56 3.69 -10.07 -5.53
CA ASP A 56 3.03 -10.73 -6.66
C ASP A 56 3.95 -11.76 -7.33
N GLU A 57 3.55 -12.28 -8.49
CA GLU A 57 4.33 -13.25 -9.27
C GLU A 57 5.65 -12.71 -9.84
N GLU A 58 5.80 -11.39 -9.95
CA GLU A 58 7.03 -10.74 -10.43
C GLU A 58 8.03 -10.45 -9.30
N GLY A 59 7.64 -10.64 -8.03
CA GLY A 59 8.49 -10.47 -6.86
C GLY A 59 7.85 -9.58 -5.80
N GLU A 60 8.69 -8.87 -5.03
CA GLU A 60 8.26 -8.00 -3.94
C GLU A 60 8.67 -6.53 -4.16
N ILE A 61 7.75 -5.60 -3.88
CA ILE A 61 8.02 -4.17 -3.73
C ILE A 61 7.93 -3.85 -2.24
N ILE A 62 8.93 -3.15 -1.71
CA ILE A 62 9.02 -2.87 -0.28
C ILE A 62 8.98 -1.36 -0.05
N THR A 63 8.18 -0.93 0.91
CA THR A 63 8.34 0.39 1.53
C THR A 63 8.49 0.27 3.03
N ARG A 64 9.30 1.16 3.61
CA ARG A 64 9.48 1.30 5.07
C ARG A 64 8.73 2.50 5.63
N GLU A 65 8.14 3.32 4.75
CA GLU A 65 7.37 4.47 5.19
C GLU A 65 5.95 4.03 5.53
N VAL A 66 5.78 3.54 6.76
CA VAL A 66 4.49 3.14 7.32
C VAL A 66 4.26 3.90 8.62
N LYS A 67 3.05 4.43 8.79
CA LYS A 67 2.65 5.26 9.93
C LYS A 67 1.28 4.84 10.41
N ALA A 68 1.17 4.51 11.69
CA ALA A 68 -0.12 4.34 12.34
C ALA A 68 -0.70 5.71 12.73
N LYS A 69 -1.97 5.91 12.43
CA LYS A 69 -2.73 7.09 12.84
C LYS A 69 -3.67 6.71 13.98
N PHE A 70 -3.58 7.50 15.05
CA PHE A 70 -4.34 7.29 16.26
C PHE A 70 -5.49 8.28 16.36
N ILE A 71 -6.69 7.79 16.65
CA ILE A 71 -7.86 8.61 16.95
C ILE A 71 -8.26 8.28 18.39
N ASN A 72 -8.31 9.30 19.25
CA ASN A 72 -8.63 9.14 20.69
C ASN A 72 -7.73 8.12 21.43
N GLY A 73 -6.45 8.02 21.02
CA GLY A 73 -5.48 7.11 21.65
C GLY A 73 -5.58 5.65 21.20
N LYS A 74 -6.44 5.33 20.23
CA LYS A 74 -6.52 4.01 19.59
C LYS A 74 -5.98 4.08 18.17
N PRO A 75 -5.20 3.09 17.72
CA PRO A 75 -4.76 3.02 16.33
C PRO A 75 -5.97 2.63 15.46
N GLU A 76 -6.32 3.46 14.49
CA GLU A 76 -7.52 3.27 13.65
C GLU A 76 -7.18 3.21 12.16
N GLU A 77 -6.13 3.91 11.73
CA GLU A 77 -5.69 3.86 10.33
C GLU A 77 -4.21 3.55 10.25
N LEU A 78 -3.81 2.84 9.19
CA LEU A 78 -2.42 2.62 8.85
C LEU A 78 -2.17 3.23 7.47
N GLU A 79 -1.26 4.19 7.42
CA GLU A 79 -0.86 4.85 6.19
C GLU A 79 0.51 4.33 5.75
N ALA A 80 0.62 3.88 4.51
CA ALA A 80 1.90 3.51 3.91
C ALA A 80 2.18 4.35 2.66
N LEU A 81 3.42 4.83 2.53
CA LEU A 81 3.86 5.64 1.40
C LEU A 81 4.89 4.87 0.58
N TYR A 82 4.63 4.68 -0.71
CA TYR A 82 5.62 4.15 -1.64
C TYR A 82 6.06 5.25 -2.61
N VAL A 83 7.35 5.60 -2.55
CA VAL A 83 7.96 6.63 -3.40
C VAL A 83 8.66 5.95 -4.58
N MET A 84 8.18 6.25 -5.79
CA MET A 84 8.75 5.80 -7.06
C MET A 84 9.66 6.89 -7.61
N LYS A 85 10.92 6.53 -7.87
CA LYS A 85 11.99 7.43 -8.33
C LYS A 85 12.34 7.22 -9.81
N SER A 86 11.72 6.26 -10.46
CA SER A 86 11.95 5.97 -11.88
C SER A 86 10.66 5.52 -12.59
N ALA A 87 10.66 5.64 -13.92
CA ALA A 87 9.59 5.12 -14.77
C ALA A 87 9.46 3.59 -14.66
N GLN A 88 10.57 2.87 -14.45
CA GLN A 88 10.54 1.41 -14.30
C GLN A 88 9.85 0.98 -13.00
N GLU A 89 10.10 1.68 -11.90
CA GLU A 89 9.39 1.46 -10.63
C GLU A 89 7.90 1.76 -10.79
N TRP A 90 7.55 2.82 -11.52
CA TRP A 90 6.17 3.16 -11.82
C TRP A 90 5.47 2.06 -12.63
N GLU A 91 6.06 1.59 -13.72
CA GLU A 91 5.49 0.51 -14.53
C GLU A 91 5.34 -0.78 -13.72
N ARG A 92 6.35 -1.11 -12.90
CA ARG A 92 6.33 -2.29 -12.02
C ARG A 92 5.21 -2.19 -10.97
N PHE A 93 5.01 -1.01 -10.41
CA PHE A 93 3.93 -0.73 -9.47
C PHE A 93 2.56 -0.82 -10.11
N MET A 94 2.39 -0.25 -11.31
CA MET A 94 1.11 -0.31 -12.03
C MET A 94 0.71 -1.76 -12.34
N ARG A 95 1.66 -2.62 -12.73
CA ARG A 95 1.39 -4.06 -12.93
C ARG A 95 0.96 -4.76 -11.63
N PHE A 96 1.59 -4.43 -10.51
CA PHE A 96 1.14 -4.94 -9.21
C PHE A 96 -0.29 -4.50 -8.90
N MET A 97 -0.58 -3.21 -9.05
CA MET A 97 -1.90 -2.64 -8.74
C MET A 97 -3.01 -3.18 -9.64
N GLU A 98 -2.73 -3.44 -10.91
CA GLU A 98 -3.67 -4.05 -11.85
C GLU A 98 -4.08 -5.44 -11.37
N ARG A 99 -3.10 -6.31 -11.07
CA ARG A 99 -3.36 -7.64 -10.51
C ARG A 99 -4.07 -7.58 -9.16
N TYR A 100 -3.64 -6.68 -8.28
CA TYR A 100 -4.23 -6.53 -6.95
C TYR A 100 -5.68 -6.06 -7.03
N ALA A 101 -6.00 -5.16 -7.96
CA ALA A 101 -7.35 -4.66 -8.17
C ALA A 101 -8.27 -5.72 -8.79
N GLU A 102 -7.79 -6.52 -9.74
CA GLU A 102 -8.54 -7.64 -10.32
C GLU A 102 -8.94 -8.68 -9.25
N GLU A 103 -8.07 -8.92 -8.27
CA GLU A 103 -8.31 -9.92 -7.22
C GLU A 103 -9.17 -9.39 -6.06
N ASN A 104 -9.13 -8.09 -5.78
CA ASN A 104 -9.75 -7.49 -4.60
C ASN A 104 -10.93 -6.54 -4.93
N ASP A 105 -11.39 -6.53 -6.18
CA ASP A 105 -12.47 -5.66 -6.68
C ASP A 105 -12.30 -4.20 -6.25
N LEU A 106 -11.04 -3.72 -6.27
CA LEU A 106 -10.74 -2.32 -6.07
C LEU A 106 -11.31 -1.58 -7.27
N GLY A 107 -12.49 -0.99 -7.09
CA GLY A 107 -12.99 0.05 -7.97
C GLY A 107 -11.98 1.19 -7.98
N LEU A 108 -11.00 1.13 -8.89
CA LEU A 108 -10.04 2.18 -9.16
C LEU A 108 -10.84 3.42 -9.55
N SER A 109 -11.14 4.23 -8.55
CA SER A 109 -11.79 5.52 -8.72
C SER A 109 -10.73 6.41 -9.37
N LYS A 110 -10.58 6.30 -10.69
CA LYS A 110 -9.88 7.28 -11.50
C LYS A 110 -10.63 8.60 -11.31
N ASN A 111 -10.25 9.38 -10.30
CA ASN A 111 -10.53 10.80 -10.28
C ASN A 111 -9.64 11.42 -11.36
N GLU A 112 -10.15 11.43 -12.58
CA GLU A 112 -9.66 12.31 -13.63
C GLU A 112 -9.94 13.75 -13.19
N ALA A 113 -8.86 14.50 -12.94
CA ALA A 113 -8.90 15.95 -12.74
C ALA A 113 -8.70 16.67 -14.08
#